data_AF-A0A973ZB07-F1
#
_entry.id   AF-A0A973ZB07-F1
#
_cell.length_a   1.000
_cell.length_b   1.000
_cell.length_c   1.000
_cell.angle_alpha   90.00
_cell.angle_beta   90.00
_cell.angle_gamma   90.00
#
_symmetry.space_group_name_H-M   'P 1'
#
loop_
_entity.id
_entity.type
_entity.pdbx_description
1 polymer ?
#
loop_
_entity_poly.entity_id
_entity_poly.type
_entity_poly.pdbx_seq_one_letter_code
_entity_poly.pdbx_strand_id
1 'polypeptide(L)' 'MRIPAHSVCTAIRDDIVAGVYERGGRLTEELLARRYGVSRVPVREALRTLEAEGFVVTRRHAGACVAEPTEQEA' A
#
# COMPACT_ATOMS: atom_id res chain seq x y z
N MET A 1 7.49 -12.76 -12.53
CA MET A 1 8.13 -11.44 -12.61
C MET A 1 8.37 -10.98 -11.18
N ARG A 2 9.63 -10.89 -10.72
CA ARG A 2 9.95 -10.50 -9.34
C ARG A 2 10.06 -8.99 -9.29
N ILE A 3 9.17 -8.31 -8.58
CA ILE A 3 9.24 -6.87 -8.40
C ILE A 3 10.46 -6.56 -7.51
N PRO A 4 11.40 -5.71 -7.93
CA PRO A 4 12.49 -5.25 -7.06
C PRO A 4 11.91 -4.60 -5.80
N ALA A 5 12.56 -4.75 -4.65
CA ALA A 5 12.08 -4.18 -3.38
C ALA A 5 11.72 -2.69 -3.46
N HIS A 6 12.47 -1.90 -4.24
CA HIS A 6 12.21 -0.47 -4.44
C HIS A 6 10.92 -0.19 -5.24
N SER A 7 10.50 -1.11 -6.11
CA SER A 7 9.36 -0.93 -7.02
C SER A 7 8.02 -1.34 -6.39
N VAL A 8 8.04 -1.91 -5.17
CA VAL A 8 6.82 -2.34 -4.44
C VAL A 8 5.95 -1.14 -4.07
N CYS A 9 6.56 -0.02 -3.67
CA CYS A 9 5.83 1.21 -3.36
C CYS A 9 5.03 1.72 -4.57
N THR A 10 5.69 1.85 -5.72
CA THR A 10 5.05 2.26 -6.98
C THR A 10 3.93 1.31 -7.38
N ALA A 11 4.17 -0.01 -7.32
CA ALA A 11 3.14 -1.00 -7.67
C ALA A 11 1.90 -0.92 -6.77
N ILE A 12 2.07 -0.73 -5.46
CA ILE A 12 0.93 -0.56 -4.54
C ILE A 12 0.20 0.74 -4.83
N ARG A 13 0.92 1.84 -5.06
CA ARG A 13 0.32 3.14 -5.39
C ARG A 13 -0.50 3.07 -6.68
N ASP A 14 0.06 2.48 -7.73
CA ASP A 14 -0.61 2.35 -9.02
C ASP A 14 -1.88 1.51 -8.89
N ASP A 15 -1.87 0.43 -8.11
CA ASP A 15 -3.05 -0.37 -7.81
C ASP A 15 -4.11 0.42 -7.00
N ILE A 16 -3.69 1.26 -6.04
CA ILE A 16 -4.61 2.14 -5.30
C ILE A 16 -5.27 3.16 -6.25
N VAL A 17 -4.47 3.83 -7.08
CA VAL A 17 -4.95 4.84 -8.04
C VAL A 17 -5.85 4.21 -9.11
N ALA A 18 -5.52 3.00 -9.57
CA ALA A 18 -6.34 2.24 -10.50
C ALA A 18 -7.64 1.68 -9.88
N GLY A 19 -7.87 1.87 -8.58
CA GLY A 19 -9.06 1.38 -7.88
C GLY A 19 -9.09 -0.12 -7.65
N VAL A 20 -7.92 -0.79 -7.73
CA VAL A 20 -7.78 -2.23 -7.46
C VAL A 20 -8.03 -2.53 -5.98
N TYR A 21 -7.72 -1.57 -5.11
CA TYR A 21 -8.04 -1.64 -3.68
C TYR A 21 -9.15 -0.65 -3.35
N GLU A 22 -10.19 -1.13 -2.67
CA GLU A 22 -11.28 -0.28 -2.21
C GLU A 22 -10.80 0.75 -1.17
N ARG A 23 -11.38 1.94 -1.21
CA ARG A 23 -11.14 2.99 -0.19
C ARG A 23 -11.52 2.46 1.19
N GLY A 24 -10.68 2.71 2.20
CA GLY A 24 -10.83 2.12 3.53
C GLY A 24 -10.52 0.62 3.59
N GLY A 25 -10.28 -0.03 2.45
CA GLY A 25 -9.95 -1.45 2.33
C GLY A 25 -8.65 -1.79 3.04
N ARG A 26 -8.63 -2.95 3.69
CA ARG A 26 -7.50 -3.40 4.51
C ARG A 26 -6.36 -3.93 3.65
N LEU A 27 -5.17 -3.38 3.84
CA LEU A 27 -3.91 -3.78 3.23
C LEU A 27 -2.99 -4.39 4.30
N THR A 28 -2.91 -5.72 4.34
CA THR A 28 -2.00 -6.42 5.25
C THR A 28 -0.66 -6.68 4.59
N GLU A 29 0.42 -6.66 5.37
CA GLU A 29 1.76 -6.98 4.86
C GLU A 29 1.81 -8.34 4.18
N GLU A 30 1.08 -9.32 4.70
CA GLU A 30 1.01 -10.67 4.13
C GLU A 30 0.29 -10.69 2.78
N LEU A 31 -0.82 -9.98 2.64
CA LEU A 31 -1.56 -9.92 1.38
C LEU A 31 -0.70 -9.29 0.28
N LEU A 32 -0.06 -8.16 0.58
CA LEU A 32 0.79 -7.45 -0.37
C LEU A 32 2.06 -8.27 -0.69
N ALA A 33 2.69 -8.89 0.32
CA ALA A 33 3.85 -9.76 0.11
C ALA A 33 3.54 -10.91 -0.85
N ARG A 34 2.38 -11.57 -0.67
CA ARG A 34 1.90 -12.64 -1.57
C ARG A 34 1.60 -12.10 -2.96
N ARG A 35 0.90 -10.95 -3.07
CA ARG A 35 0.50 -10.38 -4.37
C ARG A 35 1.70 -9.96 -5.22
N TYR A 36 2.68 -9.28 -4.63
CA TYR A 36 3.85 -8.76 -5.34
C TYR A 36 5.04 -9.72 -5.36
N GLY A 37 4.93 -10.88 -4.70
CA GLY A 37 5.96 -11.91 -4.68
C GLY A 37 7.25 -11.47 -3.95
N VAL A 38 7.08 -10.74 -2.84
CA VAL A 38 8.18 -10.17 -2.05
C VAL A 38 8.05 -10.56 -0.57
N SER A 39 9.09 -10.32 0.22
CA SER A 39 9.01 -10.51 1.68
C SER A 39 8.24 -9.38 2.36
N ARG A 40 7.89 -9.55 3.63
CA ARG A 40 7.14 -8.54 4.42
C ARG A 40 7.94 -7.25 4.67
N VAL A 41 9.28 -7.33 4.69
CA VAL A 41 10.16 -6.17 4.95
C VAL A 41 9.99 -5.05 3.91
N PRO A 42 10.16 -5.27 2.59
CA PRO A 42 9.97 -4.21 1.59
C PRO A 42 8.53 -3.71 1.52
N VAL A 43 7.55 -4.57 1.84
CA VAL A 43 6.14 -4.17 1.93
C VAL A 43 5.94 -3.18 3.07
N ARG A 44 6.53 -3.43 4.24
CA ARG A 44 6.43 -2.54 5.39
C ARG A 44 7.06 -1.18 5.11
N GLU A 45 8.23 -1.16 4.46
CA GLU A 45 8.88 0.10 4.05
C GLU A 45 8.01 0.86 3.02
N ALA A 46 7.46 0.15 2.03
CA ALA A 46 6.54 0.75 1.05
C ALA A 46 5.28 1.33 1.72
N LEU A 47 4.66 0.60 2.65
CA LEU A 47 3.49 1.09 3.39
C LEU A 47 3.81 2.34 4.21
N ARG A 48 5.00 2.44 4.81
CA ARG A 48 5.45 3.65 5.52
C ARG A 48 5.60 4.85 4.59
N THR A 49 6.18 4.64 3.40
CA THR A 49 6.28 5.70 2.38
C THR A 49 4.89 6.15 1.92
N LEU A 50 4.00 5.20 1.61
CA LEU A 50 2.64 5.50 1.18
C LEU A 50 1.79 6.16 2.26
N GLU A 51 2.06 5.87 3.53
CA GLU A 51 1.43 6.55 4.66
C GLU A 51 1.87 8.01 4.74
N ALA A 52 3.17 8.27 4.56
CA ALA A 52 3.69 9.63 4.51
C ALA A 52 3.18 10.44 3.30
N GLU A 53 2.91 9.77 2.18
CA GLU A 53 2.29 10.34 0.98
C GLU A 53 0.75 10.44 1.09
N GLY A 54 0.13 9.85 2.11
CA GLY A 54 -1.33 9.92 2.31
C GLY A 54 -2.16 8.92 1.51
N PHE A 55 -1.55 7.96 0.82
CA PHE A 55 -2.25 6.90 0.08
C PHE A 55 -2.81 5.81 1.01
N VAL A 56 -2.21 5.61 2.18
CA VAL A 56 -2.66 4.63 3.17
C VAL A 56 -2.64 5.23 4.58
N VAL A 57 -3.39 4.60 5.48
CA VAL A 57 -3.41 4.93 6.91
C VAL A 57 -3.14 3.68 7.74
N THR A 58 -2.21 3.74 8.69
CA THR A 58 -1.95 2.61 9.59
C THR A 58 -2.93 2.60 10.75
N ARG A 59 -3.56 1.46 10.99
CA ARG A 59 -4.43 1.20 12.14
C ARG A 59 -3.76 0.22 13.09
N ARG A 60 -3.73 0.56 14.37
CA ARG A 60 -3.17 -0.28 15.43
C ARG A 60 -3.84 -1.67 15.39
N HIS A 61 -3.04 -2.72 15.33
CA HIS A 61 -3.46 -4.13 15.24
C HIS A 61 -4.19 -4.56 13.97
N ALA A 62 -4.49 -3.65 13.04
CA ALA A 62 -5.18 -3.96 11.79
C ALA A 62 -4.25 -3.92 10.56
N GLY A 63 -3.10 -3.26 10.63
CA GLY A 63 -2.22 -3.06 9.47
C GLY A 63 -2.51 -1.73 8.78
N ALA A 64 -2.29 -1.64 7.47
CA ALA A 64 -2.62 -0.44 6.70
C ALA A 64 -4.02 -0.54 6.08
N CYS A 65 -4.63 0.59 5.77
CA CYS A 65 -5.85 0.70 4.97
C CYS A 65 -5.66 1.74 3.88
N VAL A 66 -6.31 1.59 2.73
CA VAL A 66 -6.34 2.63 1.69
C VAL A 66 -6.95 3.89 2.28
N ALA A 67 -6.25 5.02 2.17
CA ALA A 67 -6.78 6.30 2.63
C ALA A 67 -8.00 6.69 1.78
N GLU A 68 -8.97 7.33 2.43
CA GLU A 68 -9.97 8.08 1.68
C GLU A 68 -9.27 9.36 1.22
N PRO A 69 -9.25 9.68 -0.09
CA PRO A 69 -8.69 10.95 -0.52
C PRO A 69 -9.51 12.05 0.14
N THR A 70 -8.89 12.77 1.06
CA THR A 70 -9.31 14.14 1.37
C THR A 70 -9.15 14.93 0.07
N GLU A 71 -10.12 15.77 -0.28
CA GLU A 71 -10.34 16.46 -1.58
C GLU A 71 -9.17 17.33 -2.13
N GLN A 72 -7.93 17.15 -1.67
CA GLN A 72 -6.78 18.02 -1.94
C GLN A 72 -5.87 17.59 -3.10
N GLU A 73 -6.30 16.69 -3.96
CA GLU A 73 -5.60 16.38 -5.22
C GLU A 73 -6.56 16.41 -6.42
N ALA A 74 -7.25 17.55 -6.60
CA ALA A 74 -7.95 17.91 -7.84
C ALA A 74 -7.13 18.92 -8.65
#